data_AF-A0A957ETX6-F1
#
_entry.id   AF-A0A957ETX6-F1
#
_cell.length_a   1.000
_cell.length_b   1.000
_cell.length_c   1.000
_cell.angle_alpha   90.00
_cell.angle_beta   90.00
_cell.angle_gamma   90.00
#
_symmetry.space_group_name_H-M   'P 1'
#
loop_
_entity.id
_entity.type
_entity.pdbx_description
1 polymer ?
#
loop_
_entity_poly.entity_id
_entity_poly.type
_entity_poly.pdbx_seq_one_letter_code
_entity_poly.pdbx_strand_id
1 'polypeptide(L)'
;MSKYEVNTILSMWAQDKLTVEQAVGQILQHLQALLGRLGQVEKQVEQLRRQEERGVVVPIVAKPDAIQEVTAKPQIEEAEWAEVVSEAVV
;
A
#
# COMPACT_ATOMS: atom_id res chain seq x y z
N MET A 1 -1.72 -6.65 20.45
CA MET A 1 -2.09 -7.14 19.10
C MET A 1 -3.47 -7.73 19.22
N SER A 2 -4.49 -7.15 18.58
CA SER A 2 -5.83 -7.72 18.62
C SER A 2 -5.79 -9.13 18.03
N LYS A 3 -6.56 -10.05 18.64
CA LYS A 3 -6.53 -11.49 18.33
C LYS A 3 -7.19 -11.82 16.99
N TYR A 4 -7.96 -10.90 16.42
CA TYR A 4 -8.78 -11.10 15.22
C TYR A 4 -8.68 -9.89 14.30
N GLU A 5 -8.61 -10.11 12.99
CA GLU A 5 -8.73 -9.05 11.97
C GLU A 5 -10.07 -8.31 12.11
N VAL A 6 -10.13 -7.04 11.68
CA VAL A 6 -11.36 -6.23 11.77
C VAL A 6 -12.55 -6.90 11.08
N ASN A 7 -12.34 -7.50 9.91
CA ASN A 7 -13.37 -8.25 9.18
C ASN A 7 -13.89 -9.46 9.99
N THR A 8 -13.00 -10.11 10.74
CA THR A 8 -13.38 -11.23 11.62
C THR A 8 -14.21 -10.72 12.81
N ILE A 9 -13.85 -9.58 13.40
CA ILE A 9 -14.63 -8.96 14.49
C ILE A 9 -16.03 -8.58 14.00
N LEU A 10 -16.15 -7.97 12.83
CA LEU A 10 -17.42 -7.58 12.24
C LEU A 10 -18.30 -8.79 11.91
N SER A 11 -17.72 -9.87 11.35
CA SER A 11 -18.48 -11.09 11.08
C SER A 11 -18.93 -11.81 12.34
N MET A 12 -18.12 -11.82 13.40
CA MET A 12 -18.51 -12.36 14.71
C MET A 12 -19.60 -11.52 15.37
N TRP A 13 -19.54 -10.19 15.25
CA TRP A 13 -20.58 -9.30 15.77
C TRP A 13 -21.91 -9.49 15.02
N ALA A 14 -21.88 -9.60 13.69
CA ALA A 14 -23.07 -9.90 12.88
C ALA A 14 -23.70 -11.27 13.18
N GLN A 15 -22.95 -12.18 13.81
CA GLN A 15 -23.41 -13.50 14.25
C GLN A 15 -23.81 -13.52 15.74
N ASP A 16 -23.92 -12.36 16.39
CA ASP A 16 -24.17 -12.21 17.83
C ASP A 16 -23.17 -12.96 18.73
N LYS A 17 -21.97 -13.26 18.21
CA LYS A 17 -20.88 -13.92 18.96
C LYS A 17 -20.07 -12.96 19.83
N LEU A 18 -20.29 -11.66 19.67
CA LEU A 18 -19.65 -10.58 20.43
C LEU A 18 -20.71 -9.60 20.88
N THR A 19 -20.62 -9.13 22.12
CA THR A 19 -21.42 -7.97 22.55
C THR A 19 -20.92 -6.70 21.85
N VAL A 20 -21.75 -5.66 21.82
CA VAL A 20 -21.39 -4.36 21.22
C VAL A 20 -20.14 -3.80 21.88
N GLU A 21 -20.03 -3.88 23.21
CA GLU A 21 -18.87 -3.40 23.97
C GLU A 21 -17.60 -4.17 23.61
N GLN A 22 -17.70 -5.48 23.41
CA GLN A 22 -16.57 -6.31 22.98
C GLN A 22 -16.13 -5.95 21.56
N ALA A 23 -17.07 -5.79 20.63
CA ALA A 23 -16.77 -5.40 19.26
C ALA A 23 -16.11 -4.01 19.21
N VAL A 24 -16.69 -3.02 19.90
CA VAL A 24 -16.14 -1.65 20.00
C VAL A 24 -14.75 -1.67 20.65
N GLY A 25 -14.57 -2.41 21.74
CA GLY A 25 -13.28 -2.52 22.42
C GLY A 25 -12.19 -3.09 21.51
N GLN A 26 -12.50 -4.12 20.72
CA GLN A 26 -11.56 -4.70 19.76
C GLN A 26 -11.23 -3.72 18.63
N ILE A 27 -12.22 -2.99 18.11
CA ILE A 27 -12.01 -1.97 17.06
C ILE A 27 -11.12 -0.85 17.58
N LEU A 28 -11.33 -0.37 18.80
CA LEU A 28 -10.51 0.68 19.41
C LEU A 28 -9.05 0.23 19.58
N GLN A 29 -8.82 -1.03 19.99
CA GLN A 29 -7.47 -1.59 20.07
C GLN A 29 -6.76 -1.64 18.72
N HIS A 30 -7.49 -1.98 17.65
CA HIS A 30 -6.96 -1.93 16.28
C HIS A 30 -6.59 -0.52 15.86
N LEU A 31 -7.48 0.45 16.10
CA LEU A 31 -7.22 1.86 15.78
C LEU A 31 -5.99 2.38 16.52
N GLN A 32 -5.85 2.07 17.81
CA GLN A 32 -4.68 2.47 18.59
C GLN A 32 -3.38 1.88 18.00
N ALA A 33 -3.39 0.62 17.60
CA ALA A 33 -2.23 -0.03 17.00
C ALA A 33 -1.87 0.60 15.63
N LEU A 34 -2.88 0.91 14.80
CA LEU A 34 -2.68 1.56 13.50
C LEU A 34 -2.11 2.97 13.66
N LEU A 35 -2.65 3.77 14.58
CA LEU A 35 -2.14 5.11 14.89
C LEU A 35 -0.69 5.05 15.41
N GLY A 36 -0.37 4.06 16.24
CA GLY A 36 1.00 3.83 16.71
C GLY A 36 1.97 3.54 15.56
N ARG A 37 1.57 2.67 14.62
CA ARG A 37 2.36 2.36 13.41
C ARG A 37 2.49 3.57 12.49
N LEU A 38 1.41 4.32 12.30
CA LEU A 38 1.43 5.53 11.48
C LEU A 38 2.44 6.54 12.04
N GLY A 39 2.39 6.82 13.34
CA GLY A 39 3.35 7.72 13.98
C GLY A 39 4.80 7.23 13.92
N GLN A 40 5.04 5.93 13.83
CA GLN A 40 6.39 5.38 13.59
C GLN A 40 6.85 5.64 12.16
N VAL A 41 5.98 5.39 11.17
CA VAL A 41 6.28 5.64 9.76
C VAL A 41 6.53 7.13 9.52
N GLU A 42 5.69 8.01 10.07
CA GLU A 42 5.88 9.47 9.98
C GLU A 42 7.24 9.91 10.54
N LYS A 43 7.65 9.36 11.69
CA LYS A 43 8.98 9.62 12.27
C LYS A 43 10.11 9.11 11.38
N GLN A 44 9.96 7.93 10.77
CA GLN A 44 10.96 7.38 9.85
C GLN A 44 11.10 8.24 8.60
N VAL A 45 9.97 8.67 8.01
CA VAL A 45 9.96 9.56 6.84
C VAL A 45 10.62 10.89 7.18
N GLU A 46 10.31 11.49 8.32
CA GLU A 46 10.94 12.74 8.76
C GLU A 46 12.45 12.57 9.01
N GLN A 47 12.88 11.44 9.57
CA GLN A 47 14.30 11.13 9.74
C GLN A 47 15.02 11.00 8.39
N LEU A 48 14.43 10.29 7.43
CA LEU A 48 14.98 10.12 6.09
C LEU A 48 15.08 11.47 5.36
N ARG A 49 14.03 12.30 5.45
CA ARG A 49 14.04 13.65 4.89
C ARG A 49 15.18 14.51 5.45
N ARG A 50 15.39 14.48 6.76
CA ARG A 50 16.50 15.21 7.40
C ARG A 50 17.89 14.68 7.03
N GLN A 51 18.01 13.40 6.68
CA GLN A 51 19.26 12.81 6.20
C GLN A 51 19.55 13.27 4.77
N GLU A 52 18.53 13.30 3.92
CA GLU A 52 18.59 13.81 2.55
C GLU A 52 18.98 15.30 2.52
N GLU A 53 18.35 16.14 3.36
CA GLU A 53 18.67 17.57 3.48
C GLU A 53 20.11 17.83 3.99
N ARG A 54 20.75 16.85 4.66
CA ARG A 54 22.14 16.93 5.11
C ARG A 54 23.15 16.37 4.11
N GLY A 55 22.71 16.00 2.90
CA GLY A 55 23.58 15.44 1.86
C GLY A 55 24.07 14.01 2.16
N VAL A 56 23.43 13.32 3.10
CA VAL A 56 23.72 11.90 3.38
C VAL A 56 22.89 11.07 2.41
N VAL A 57 23.53 10.53 1.38
CA VAL A 57 22.92 9.54 0.47
C VAL A 57 22.48 8.34 1.31
N VAL A 58 21.18 8.21 1.54
CA VAL A 58 20.63 7.05 2.25
C VAL A 58 20.77 5.84 1.33
N PRO A 59 21.45 4.75 1.73
CA PRO A 59 21.33 3.51 0.99
C PRO A 59 19.88 3.06 1.14
N ILE A 60 19.12 3.13 0.05
CA ILE A 60 17.87 2.37 -0.07
C ILE A 60 18.28 0.92 0.18
N VAL A 61 18.05 0.40 1.38
CA VAL A 61 18.12 -1.03 1.66
C VAL A 61 16.88 -1.65 1.00
N ALA A 62 16.81 -1.54 -0.33
CA ALA A 62 16.10 -2.48 -1.14
C ALA A 62 16.92 -3.76 -1.03
N LYS A 63 16.36 -4.78 -0.37
CA LYS A 63 16.87 -6.14 -0.57
C LYS A 63 16.98 -6.36 -2.09
N PRO A 64 18.15 -6.76 -2.63
CA PRO A 64 18.33 -6.87 -4.08
C PRO A 64 17.50 -7.97 -4.75
N ASP A 65 16.79 -8.82 -4.01
CA ASP A 65 16.28 -10.08 -4.58
C ASP A 65 14.84 -10.04 -5.12
N ALA A 66 14.18 -8.88 -5.22
CA ALA A 66 12.77 -8.86 -5.66
C ALA A 66 12.32 -7.65 -6.49
N ILE A 67 13.24 -6.93 -7.13
CA ILE A 67 12.87 -6.02 -8.22
C ILE A 67 13.44 -6.60 -9.50
N GLN A 68 12.70 -7.54 -10.09
CA GLN A 68 12.87 -7.80 -11.51
C GLN A 68 12.61 -6.50 -12.24
N GLU A 69 13.66 -6.03 -12.89
CA GLU A 69 13.69 -4.89 -13.79
C GLU A 69 12.74 -5.15 -14.95
N VAL A 70 11.44 -4.85 -14.78
CA VAL A 70 10.54 -4.67 -15.91
C VAL A 70 10.72 -3.23 -16.37
N THR A 71 11.86 -2.94 -16.97
CA THR A 71 12.01 -1.82 -17.91
C THR A 71 11.29 -2.19 -19.21
N ALA A 72 9.97 -2.37 -19.12
CA ALA A 72 9.12 -2.27 -20.30
C ALA A 72 9.07 -0.79 -20.66
N LYS A 73 10.09 -0.32 -21.41
CA LYS A 73 9.84 0.76 -22.38
C LYS A 73 8.61 0.30 -23.17
N PRO A 74 7.51 1.05 -23.22
CA PRO A 74 6.60 0.86 -24.34
C PRO A 74 7.43 1.22 -25.58
N GLN A 75 7.92 0.21 -26.30
CA GLN A 75 8.18 0.37 -27.72
C GLN A 75 6.81 0.67 -28.31
N ILE A 76 6.50 1.96 -28.41
CA ILE A 76 5.47 2.43 -29.31
C ILE A 76 6.06 2.19 -30.69
N GLU A 77 5.83 1.00 -31.24
CA GLU A 77 5.97 0.76 -32.66
C GLU A 77 4.91 1.62 -33.34
N GLU A 78 5.35 2.74 -33.90
CA GLU A 78 4.60 3.72 -34.67
C GLU A 78 4.13 3.17 -36.04
N ALA A 79 3.84 1.86 -36.15
CA ALA A 79 3.75 1.18 -37.44
C ALA A 79 2.40 0.53 -37.81
N GLU A 80 1.34 0.59 -36.98
CA GLU A 80 0.08 -0.13 -37.29
C GLU A 80 -1.21 0.71 -37.26
N TRP A 81 -1.15 2.04 -37.26
CA TRP A 81 -2.37 2.87 -37.35
C TRP A 81 -2.73 3.34 -38.76
N ALA A 82 -1.98 2.94 -39.79
CA ALA A 82 -2.28 3.34 -41.17
C ALA A 82 -3.29 2.42 -41.90
N GLU A 83 -3.48 1.17 -41.46
CA GLU A 83 -4.34 0.22 -42.20
C GLU A 83 -5.79 0.26 -41.71
N VAL A 84 -6.02 0.44 -40.40
CA VAL A 84 -7.38 0.42 -39.80
C VAL A 84 -8.22 1.67 -40.16
N VAL A 85 -7.59 2.80 -40.48
CA VAL A 85 -8.34 4.01 -40.87
C VAL A 85 -8.76 3.98 -42.36
N SER A 86 -8.14 3.13 -43.18
CA SER A 86 -8.50 2.98 -44.61
C SER A 86 -9.69 2.05 -44.86
N GLU A 87 -10.02 1.17 -43.91
CA GLU A 87 -11.17 0.25 -44.01
C GLU A 87 -12.47 0.84 -43.44
N ALA A 88 -12.42 2.03 -42.85
CA ALA A 88 -13.61 2.75 -42.36
C ALA A 88 -14.14 3.83 -43.34
N VAL A 89 -13.54 3.97 -44.52
CA VAL A 89 -14.00 4.89 -45.58
C VAL A 89 -13.95 4.21 -46.96
N VAL A 90 -14.72 3.14 -47.14
CA VAL A 90 -15.38 2.73 -48.40
C VAL A 90 -16.66 1.99 -48.03
#